data_AF-K9Z7L2-F1
#
_entry.id   AF-K9Z7L2-F1
#
_cell.length_a   1.000
_cell.length_b   1.000
_cell.length_c   1.000
_cell.angle_alpha   90.00
_cell.angle_beta   90.00
_cell.angle_gamma   90.00
#
_symmetry.space_group_name_H-M   'P 1'
#
loop_
_entity.id
_entity.type
_entity.pdbx_description
1 polymer ?
#
loop_
_entity_poly.entity_id
_entity_poly.type
_entity_poly.pdbx_seq_one_letter_code
_entity_poly.pdbx_strand_id
1 'polypeptide(L)'
;MARIEFAQGVVEESIPDVRLTRSRDGSNGTATFRFESTKILDSGNTQEVTGMYLIDEEGELVTREVKCKFVNGEPTAIEAIYVIKNPEEWDRFMRFMERYAKENGLGFTKS
;
A
#
# COMPACT_ATOMS: atom_id res chain seq x y z
N MET A 1 4.84 6.93 13.70
CA MET A 1 5.57 5.88 12.98
C MET A 1 4.56 5.10 12.17
N ALA A 2 4.52 5.37 10.87
CA ALA A 2 3.66 4.71 9.89
C ALA A 2 4.54 3.86 8.96
N ARG A 3 4.19 2.59 8.81
CA ARG A 3 4.95 1.63 8.00
C ARG A 3 4.04 0.69 7.23
N ILE A 4 4.58 0.11 6.18
CA ILE A 4 3.91 -0.88 5.35
C ILE A 4 4.64 -2.21 5.50
N GLU A 5 3.88 -3.28 5.69
CA GLU A 5 4.39 -4.65 5.79
C GLU A 5 3.63 -5.54 4.80
N PHE A 6 4.33 -6.46 4.12
CA PHE A 6 3.72 -7.46 3.24
C PHE A 6 3.57 -8.85 3.90
N ALA A 7 4.31 -9.04 4.98
CA ALA A 7 4.21 -10.16 5.90
C ALA A 7 4.37 -9.59 7.31
N GLN A 8 3.62 -10.13 8.28
CA GLN A 8 3.66 -9.61 9.65
C GLN A 8 5.10 -9.61 10.19
N GLY A 9 5.59 -8.43 10.59
CA GLY A 9 6.92 -8.24 11.13
C GLY A 9 8.03 -8.01 10.09
N VAL A 10 7.72 -8.02 8.79
CA VAL A 10 8.65 -7.68 7.71
C VAL A 10 8.31 -6.31 7.16
N VAL A 11 9.04 -5.30 7.65
CA VAL A 11 8.88 -3.91 7.20
C VAL A 11 9.46 -3.75 5.81
N GLU A 12 8.64 -3.22 4.91
CA GLU A 12 9.08 -2.89 3.56
C GLU A 12 9.72 -1.50 3.56
N GLU A 13 10.97 -1.41 3.09
CA GLU A 13 11.70 -0.14 2.95
C GLU A 13 11.38 0.58 1.63
N SER A 14 10.83 -0.14 0.64
CA SER A 14 10.49 0.46 -0.63
C SER A 14 9.26 1.35 -0.52
N ILE A 15 9.36 2.54 -1.10
CA ILE A 15 8.31 3.53 -1.11
C ILE A 15 7.39 3.27 -2.32
N PRO A 16 6.09 3.04 -2.13
CA PRO A 16 5.16 2.81 -3.24
C PRO A 16 4.76 4.09 -3.96
N ASP A 17 4.41 3.95 -5.23
CA ASP A 17 3.51 4.87 -5.91
C ASP A 17 2.06 4.58 -5.44
N VAL A 18 1.36 5.62 -4.98
CA VAL A 18 0.01 5.50 -4.41
C VAL A 18 -0.98 6.29 -5.25
N ARG A 19 -1.90 5.56 -5.87
CA ARG A 19 -3.01 6.12 -6.64
C ARG A 19 -4.31 5.99 -5.87
N LEU A 20 -4.94 7.11 -5.58
CA LEU A 20 -6.23 7.15 -4.92
C LEU A 20 -7.34 7.44 -5.93
N THR A 21 -8.34 6.57 -5.97
CA THR A 21 -9.55 6.74 -6.79
C THR A 21 -10.76 6.80 -5.87
N ARG A 22 -11.64 7.78 -6.08
CA ARG A 22 -12.89 7.92 -5.32
C ARG A 22 -14.08 7.81 -6.27
N SER A 23 -15.13 7.13 -5.83
CA SER A 23 -16.39 7.09 -6.57
C SER A 23 -17.01 8.48 -6.67
N ARG A 24 -17.82 8.73 -7.72
CA ARG A 24 -18.44 10.04 -7.96
C ARG A 24 -19.40 10.48 -6.85
N ASP A 25 -20.06 9.52 -6.22
CA ASP A 25 -20.95 9.70 -5.07
C ASP A 25 -20.19 9.82 -3.74
N GLY A 26 -18.86 9.63 -3.75
CA GLY A 26 -17.99 9.74 -2.58
C GLY A 26 -18.18 8.67 -1.52
N SER A 27 -18.99 7.63 -1.80
CA SER A 27 -19.33 6.54 -0.88
C SER A 27 -18.18 5.55 -0.71
N ASN A 28 -17.44 5.29 -1.79
CA ASN A 28 -16.38 4.29 -1.83
C ASN A 28 -15.09 4.86 -2.43
N GLY A 29 -13.99 4.21 -2.09
CA GLY A 29 -12.66 4.56 -2.55
C GLY A 29 -11.79 3.35 -2.79
N THR A 30 -10.77 3.52 -3.61
CA THR A 30 -9.75 2.51 -3.84
C THR A 30 -8.40 3.19 -3.82
N ALA A 31 -7.52 2.71 -2.95
CA ALA A 31 -6.11 3.07 -2.95
C ALA A 31 -5.31 1.92 -3.56
N THR A 32 -4.64 2.21 -4.69
CA THR A 32 -3.76 1.28 -5.36
C THR A 32 -2.32 1.65 -5.02
N PHE A 33 -1.59 0.70 -4.47
CA PHE A 33 -0.18 0.82 -4.12
C PHE A 33 0.63 0.02 -5.14
N ARG A 34 1.65 0.63 -5.72
CA ARG A 34 2.54 -0.02 -6.67
C ARG A 34 3.98 0.12 -6.21
N PHE A 35 4.65 -1.01 -6.04
CA PHE A 35 6.03 -1.08 -5.61
C PHE A 35 6.86 -1.68 -6.74
N GLU A 36 7.78 -0.92 -7.34
CA GLU A 36 8.58 -1.37 -8.49
C GLU A 36 9.88 -2.09 -8.09
N SER A 37 10.44 -1.82 -6.91
CA SER A 37 11.66 -2.45 -6.44
C SER A 37 11.53 -2.72 -4.94
N THR A 38 11.01 -3.90 -4.60
CA THR A 38 10.87 -4.34 -3.20
C THR A 38 11.94 -5.37 -2.90
N LYS A 39 12.42 -5.37 -1.66
CA LYS A 39 13.38 -6.40 -1.21
C LYS A 39 12.80 -7.81 -1.31
N ILE A 40 11.47 -7.94 -1.29
CA ILE A 40 10.73 -9.19 -1.42
C ILE A 40 10.85 -9.79 -2.84
N LEU A 41 10.94 -8.94 -3.87
CA LEU A 41 11.18 -9.41 -5.23
C LEU A 41 12.63 -9.93 -5.37
N ASP A 42 13.59 -9.21 -4.78
CA ASP A 42 15.02 -9.57 -4.83
C ASP A 42 15.35 -10.84 -4.04
N SER A 43 14.65 -11.09 -2.93
CA SER A 43 14.84 -12.31 -2.13
C SER A 43 14.20 -13.55 -2.76
N GLY A 44 13.37 -13.39 -3.79
CA GLY A 44 12.60 -14.48 -4.40
C GLY A 44 11.48 -15.03 -3.50
N ASN A 45 11.28 -14.46 -2.31
CA ASN A 45 10.28 -14.88 -1.33
C ASN A 45 8.90 -14.27 -1.60
N THR A 46 8.49 -14.15 -2.87
CA THR A 46 7.15 -13.65 -3.21
C THR A 46 6.02 -14.54 -2.65
N GLN A 47 6.34 -15.77 -2.22
CA GLN A 47 5.40 -16.69 -1.56
C GLN A 47 5.07 -16.29 -0.10
N GLU A 48 5.86 -15.42 0.53
CA GLU A 48 5.63 -14.97 1.91
C GLU A 48 4.65 -13.78 1.98
N VAL A 49 4.26 -13.22 0.82
CA VAL A 49 3.29 -12.13 0.75
C VAL A 49 1.89 -12.68 1.00
N THR A 50 1.40 -12.47 2.23
CA THR A 50 0.07 -12.91 2.68
C THR A 50 -0.98 -11.80 2.61
N GLY A 51 -0.53 -10.55 2.50
CA GLY A 51 -1.36 -9.36 2.41
C GLY A 51 -0.51 -8.10 2.44
N MET A 52 -1.15 -6.95 2.57
CA MET A 52 -0.50 -5.68 2.86
C MET A 52 -1.12 -5.11 4.14
N TYR A 53 -0.26 -4.75 5.08
CA TYR A 53 -0.59 -4.21 6.39
C TYR A 53 -0.07 -2.77 6.47
N LEU A 54 -0.97 -1.82 6.67
CA LEU A 54 -0.68 -0.42 6.88
C LEU A 54 -0.77 -0.15 8.38
N ILE A 55 0.38 0.01 9.04
CA ILE A 55 0.45 0.08 10.50
C ILE A 55 0.88 1.48 10.91
N ASP A 56 0.11 2.12 11.78
CA ASP A 56 0.49 3.36 12.45
C ASP A 56 0.13 3.33 13.94
N GLU A 57 0.21 4.49 14.59
CA GLU A 57 -0.11 4.65 16.03
C GLU A 57 -1.60 4.48 16.37
N GLU A 58 -2.50 4.57 15.38
CA GLU A 58 -3.94 4.41 15.57
C GLU A 58 -4.42 2.97 15.32
N GLY A 59 -3.56 2.09 14.81
CA GLY A 59 -3.86 0.68 14.57
C GLY A 59 -3.35 0.20 13.21
N GLU A 60 -4.01 -0.83 12.69
CA GLU A 60 -3.66 -1.49 11.43
C GLU A 60 -4.80 -1.47 10.42
N LEU A 61 -4.48 -1.21 9.15
CA LEU A 61 -5.39 -1.42 8.02
C LEU A 61 -4.82 -2.55 7.17
N VAL A 62 -5.65 -3.55 6.87
CA VAL A 62 -5.20 -4.76 6.19
C VAL A 62 -5.92 -4.94 4.87
N THR A 63 -5.18 -5.33 3.84
CA THR A 63 -5.75 -5.87 2.60
C THR A 63 -5.09 -7.19 2.21
N ARG A 64 -5.87 -8.09 1.63
CA ARG A 64 -5.39 -9.35 1.04
C ARG A 64 -5.29 -9.28 -0.48
N GLU A 65 -5.75 -8.18 -1.07
CA GLU A 65 -5.69 -7.96 -2.52
C GLU A 65 -4.30 -7.48 -2.89
N VAL A 66 -3.35 -8.42 -2.96
CA VAL A 66 -1.97 -8.19 -3.37
C VAL A 66 -1.64 -9.07 -4.56
N LYS A 67 -1.04 -8.48 -5.60
CA LYS A 67 -0.71 -9.13 -6.86
C LYS A 67 0.72 -8.83 -7.23
N CYS A 68 1.45 -9.86 -7.66
CA CYS A 68 2.77 -9.67 -8.26
C CYS A 68 2.62 -9.49 -9.78
N LYS A 69 3.26 -8.47 -10.32
CA LYS A 69 3.29 -8.16 -11.74
C LYS A 69 4.57 -8.72 -12.35
N PHE A 70 4.40 -9.54 -13.39
CA PHE A 70 5.50 -10.13 -14.13
C PHE A 70 5.65 -9.49 -15.51
N VAL A 71 6.89 -9.25 -15.93
CA VAL A 71 7.23 -8.85 -17.30
C VAL A 71 8.27 -9.83 -17.80
N ASN A 72 8.01 -10.49 -18.93
CA ASN A 72 8.89 -11.52 -19.52
C ASN A 72 9.26 -12.68 -18.58
N GLY A 73 8.40 -13.00 -17.60
CA GLY A 73 8.64 -14.08 -16.62
C GLY A 73 9.42 -13.64 -15.38
N GLU A 74 9.89 -12.40 -15.33
CA GLU A 74 10.55 -11.82 -14.15
C GLU A 74 9.57 -10.99 -13.32
N PRO A 75 9.62 -11.10 -11.99
CA PRO A 75 8.75 -10.34 -11.10
C PRO A 75 9.25 -8.88 -11.04
N THR A 76 8.41 -7.94 -11.46
CA THR A 76 8.81 -6.53 -11.67
C THR A 76 8.17 -5.55 -10.73
N ALA A 77 6.99 -5.86 -10.19
CA ALA A 77 6.32 -4.97 -9.26
C ALA A 77 5.34 -5.75 -8.39
N ILE A 78 5.03 -5.21 -7.22
CA ILE A 78 3.91 -5.66 -6.40
C ILE A 78 2.84 -4.58 -6.45
N GLU A 79 1.60 -4.97 -6.73
CA GLU A 79 0.44 -4.11 -6.70
C GLU A 79 -0.50 -4.57 -5.60
N ALA A 80 -0.83 -3.67 -4.68
CA ALA A 80 -1.79 -3.92 -3.62
C ALA A 80 -2.97 -2.97 -3.73
N ILE A 81 -4.17 -3.47 -3.46
CA ILE A 81 -5.40 -2.69 -3.56
C ILE A 81 -6.07 -2.66 -2.19
N TYR A 82 -6.24 -1.46 -1.64
CA TYR A 82 -7.02 -1.23 -0.44
C TYR A 82 -8.38 -0.62 -0.82
N VAL A 83 -9.47 -1.32 -0.49
CA VAL A 83 -10.84 -0.88 -0.77
C VAL A 83 -11.38 -0.18 0.46
N ILE A 84 -11.81 1.08 0.28
CA ILE A 84 -12.39 1.94 1.30
C ILE A 84 -13.90 1.93 1.10
N LYS A 85 -14.65 1.43 2.09
CA LYS A 85 -16.09 1.16 1.96
C LYS A 85 -17.00 2.26 2.51
N ASN A 86 -16.44 3.18 3.28
CA ASN A 86 -17.20 4.23 3.94
C ASN A 86 -16.32 5.48 4.18
N PRO A 87 -16.94 6.65 4.46
CA PRO A 87 -16.21 7.88 4.74
C PRO A 87 -15.30 7.83 5.97
N GLU A 88 -15.64 7.03 6.99
CA GLU A 88 -14.83 6.93 8.22
C GLU A 88 -13.50 6.21 7.96
N GLU A 89 -13.53 5.11 7.20
CA GLU A 89 -12.35 4.41 6.68
C GLU A 89 -11.52 5.32 5.77
N TRP A 90 -12.17 6.19 5.00
CA TRP A 90 -11.47 7.17 4.16
C TRP A 90 -10.66 8.15 5.02
N ASP A 91 -11.28 8.75 6.04
CA ASP A 91 -10.59 9.68 6.94
C ASP A 91 -9.47 8.99 7.73
N ARG A 92 -9.67 7.71 8.08
CA ARG A 92 -8.64 6.89 8.72
C ARG A 92 -7.47 6.60 7.79
N PHE A 93 -7.75 6.26 6.53
CA PHE A 93 -6.75 6.01 5.50
C PHE A 93 -5.94 7.27 5.18
N MET A 94 -6.60 8.43 5.05
CA MET A 94 -5.94 9.71 4.79
C MET A 94 -4.97 10.08 5.92
N ARG A 95 -5.34 9.85 7.18
CA ARG A 95 -4.45 10.05 8.35
C ARG A 95 -3.22 9.15 8.29
N PHE A 96 -3.39 7.87 7.93
CA PHE A 96 -2.27 6.96 7.71
C PHE A 96 -1.33 7.50 6.62
N MET A 97 -1.89 7.86 5.46
CA MET A 97 -1.12 8.35 4.32
C MET A 97 -0.38 9.65 4.63
N GLU A 98 -0.99 10.57 5.39
CA GLU A 98 -0.33 11.81 5.80
C GLU A 98 0.89 11.54 6.70
N ARG A 99 0.75 10.64 7.69
CA ARG A 99 1.87 10.21 8.53
C ARG A 99 2.96 9.50 7.72
N TYR A 100 2.56 8.54 6.90
CA TYR A 100 3.47 7.77 6.06
C TYR A 100 4.25 8.68 5.10
N ALA A 101 3.56 9.64 4.48
CA ALA A 101 4.19 10.59 3.58
C ALA A 101 5.16 11.54 4.28
N LYS A 102 4.82 12.01 5.49
CA LYS A 102 5.70 12.85 6.31
C LYS A 102 6.98 12.13 6.73
N GLU A 103 6.90 10.83 7.03
CA GLU A 103 8.04 10.03 7.45
C GLU A 103 8.93 9.59 6.28
N ASN A 104 8.34 9.31 5.11
CA ASN A 104 9.05 8.79 3.93
C ASN A 104 9.35 9.86 2.87
N GLY A 105 9.04 11.13 3.15
CA GLY A 105 9.32 12.24 2.23
C GLY A 105 8.53 12.18 0.91
N LEU A 106 7.39 11.49 0.89
CA LEU A 106 6.52 11.41 -0.29
C LEU A 106 5.85 12.77 -0.54
N GLY A 107 6.13 13.36 -1.70
CA GLY A 107 5.43 14.55 -2.17
C GLY A 107 4.06 14.17 -2.75
N PHE A 108 2.98 14.78 -2.25
CA PHE A 108 1.67 14.68 -2.90
C PHE A 108 1.70 15.41 -4.24
N THR A 109 1.69 14.66 -5.34
CA THR A 109 1.48 15.24 -6.68
C THR A 109 0.01 15.13 -7.03
N LYS A 110 -0.74 16.22 -6.88
CA LYS A 110 -2.14 16.29 -7.30
C LYS A 110 -2.16 16.67 -8.79
N SER A 111 -2.36 15.69 -9.68
CA SER A 111 -2.62 15.93 -11.11
C SER A 111 -4.09 16.18 -11.38
#